data_AF-A0A7C6JTH1-F1
#
_entry.id   AF-A0A7C6JTH1-F1
#
_cell.length_a   1.000
_cell.length_b   1.000
_cell.length_c   1.000
_cell.angle_alpha   90.00
_cell.angle_beta   90.00
_cell.angle_gamma   90.00
#
_symmetry.space_group_name_H-M   'P 1'
#
loop_
_entity.id
_entity.type
_entity.pdbx_description
1 polymer ?
#
loop_
_entity_poly.entity_id
_entity_poly.type
_entity_poly.pdbx_seq_one_letter_code
_entity_poly.pdbx_strand_id
1 'polypeptide(L)'
;MYKHLKPLALTVAICIMAGIVISPVALAAAPIKVLLNGVAVSFDVPPTIENGRTLVPFRAIGEALGVQVHWDNANRRVIAQLGSSIIELPVAQRSAKVNGQSVELDVPATIRQGRTLVPLRFFSQAFGAGVHWDNASRTVTINTGPKAAYILGYYYSYSYQDFLKNYHSLSGVATKWYTLDDDARLTWQAGRRGIFAPEGYQEVIQLSDSAGVESYALLFENNADKLHGVLSDPTKQQLLCQDIIDLINKEGFSGVNLDFEMVREADGPALTAFVEQLAKAVHAEGKKLALSLPARTVNGWHRAYDYAALGKAADQVAIMAYDRS
;
A
#
# COMPACT_ATOMS: atom_id res chain seq x y z
N MET A 1 79.92 54.69 -51.06
CA MET A 1 80.55 54.25 -49.79
C MET A 1 79.45 54.22 -48.72
N TYR A 2 79.15 53.04 -48.16
CA TYR A 2 78.07 52.77 -47.20
C TYR A 2 78.23 53.50 -45.85
N LYS A 3 77.10 53.89 -45.22
CA LYS A 3 76.79 53.80 -43.76
C LYS A 3 75.38 54.37 -43.50
N HIS A 4 74.35 53.54 -43.32
CA HIS A 4 73.77 52.99 -42.06
C HIS A 4 72.75 53.92 -41.34
N LEU A 5 71.45 53.56 -41.41
CA LEU A 5 70.52 53.10 -40.31
C LEU A 5 70.11 54.21 -39.29
N LYS A 6 68.83 54.43 -38.91
CA LYS A 6 67.73 53.51 -38.50
C LYS A 6 66.32 54.17 -38.64
N PRO A 7 65.22 53.41 -38.73
CA PRO A 7 63.84 53.93 -38.64
C PRO A 7 63.32 54.00 -37.19
N LEU A 8 62.52 55.02 -36.88
CA LEU A 8 61.85 55.25 -35.60
C LEU A 8 60.57 54.39 -35.53
N ALA A 9 60.47 53.51 -34.53
CA ALA A 9 59.31 52.65 -34.31
C ALA A 9 58.18 53.40 -33.60
N LEU A 10 56.96 53.34 -34.17
CA LEU A 10 55.70 53.77 -33.58
C LEU A 10 55.10 52.57 -32.81
N THR A 11 54.88 52.71 -31.49
CA THR A 11 54.16 51.72 -30.70
C THR A 11 52.80 52.28 -30.30
N VAL A 12 51.74 51.79 -30.93
CA VAL A 12 50.35 52.04 -30.53
C VAL A 12 49.96 50.96 -29.51
N ALA A 13 49.70 51.36 -28.27
CA ALA A 13 49.17 50.47 -27.24
C ALA A 13 47.65 50.33 -27.42
N ILE A 14 47.19 49.13 -27.77
CA ILE A 14 45.77 48.78 -27.81
C ILE A 14 45.38 48.24 -26.43
N CYS A 15 44.64 49.02 -25.65
CA CYS A 15 43.99 48.57 -24.42
C CYS A 15 42.73 47.76 -24.75
N ILE A 16 42.81 46.42 -24.64
CA ILE A 16 41.66 45.53 -24.74
C ILE A 16 40.91 45.58 -23.40
N MET A 17 39.83 46.34 -23.33
CA MET A 17 38.85 46.27 -22.23
C MET A 17 38.02 44.99 -22.38
N ALA A 18 38.36 43.95 -21.62
CA ALA A 18 37.54 42.76 -21.50
C ALA A 18 36.31 43.07 -20.61
N GLY A 19 35.15 43.26 -21.24
CA GLY A 19 33.88 43.37 -20.53
C GLY A 19 33.50 42.02 -19.89
N ILE A 20 33.44 41.97 -18.57
CA ILE A 20 32.93 40.82 -17.83
C ILE A 20 31.41 40.81 -17.98
N VAL A 21 30.90 39.88 -18.79
CA VAL A 21 29.45 39.63 -18.92
C VAL A 21 29.05 38.73 -17.75
N ILE A 22 28.42 39.31 -16.72
CA ILE A 22 27.80 38.53 -15.64
C ILE A 22 26.46 38.03 -16.18
N SER A 23 26.42 36.78 -16.66
CA SER A 23 25.16 36.12 -16.98
C SER A 23 24.37 35.88 -15.68
N PRO A 24 23.07 36.25 -15.61
CA PRO A 24 22.27 35.95 -14.43
C PRO A 24 22.18 34.44 -14.24
N VAL A 25 22.55 33.97 -13.06
CA VAL A 25 22.34 32.57 -12.66
C VAL A 25 20.84 32.37 -12.52
N ALA A 26 20.24 31.60 -13.44
CA ALA A 26 18.85 31.21 -13.33
C ALA A 26 18.68 30.33 -12.09
N LEU A 27 17.95 30.83 -11.08
CA LEU A 27 17.61 30.04 -9.90
C LEU A 27 16.62 28.96 -10.30
N ALA A 28 16.97 27.68 -10.09
CA ALA A 28 16.06 26.57 -10.35
C ALA A 28 14.79 26.74 -9.49
N ALA A 29 13.62 26.60 -10.12
CA ALA A 29 12.36 26.66 -9.39
C ALA A 29 12.29 25.54 -8.34
N ALA A 30 11.67 25.82 -7.19
CA ALA A 30 11.51 24.82 -6.14
C ALA A 30 10.75 23.58 -6.66
N PRO A 31 11.09 22.38 -6.16
CA PRO A 31 10.45 21.14 -6.60
C PRO A 31 8.95 21.14 -6.30
N ILE A 32 8.18 20.46 -7.15
CA ILE A 32 6.73 20.32 -6.98
C ILE A 32 6.46 19.23 -5.95
N LYS A 33 5.64 19.53 -4.94
CA LYS A 33 5.17 18.56 -3.95
C LYS A 33 3.83 17.99 -4.38
N VAL A 34 3.58 16.72 -4.08
CA VAL A 34 2.26 16.10 -4.31
C VAL A 34 1.78 15.45 -3.03
N LEU A 35 0.57 15.81 -2.62
CA LEU A 35 -0.15 15.22 -1.50
C LEU A 35 -1.32 14.40 -2.04
N LEU A 36 -1.38 13.12 -1.69
CA LEU A 36 -2.52 12.26 -1.95
C LEU A 36 -3.25 11.99 -0.64
N ASN A 37 -4.51 12.41 -0.54
CA ASN A 37 -5.32 12.30 0.68
C ASN A 37 -4.58 12.84 1.93
N GLY A 38 -3.83 13.94 1.76
CA GLY A 38 -3.04 14.57 2.82
C GLY A 38 -1.65 13.96 3.06
N VAL A 39 -1.32 12.82 2.45
CA VAL A 39 -0.03 12.13 2.58
C VAL A 39 0.90 12.52 1.44
N ALA A 40 2.15 12.88 1.74
CA ALA A 40 3.13 13.22 0.72
C ALA A 40 3.54 11.99 -0.11
N VAL A 41 3.53 12.14 -1.44
CA VAL A 41 3.97 11.11 -2.37
C VAL A 41 5.42 11.37 -2.78
N SER A 42 6.26 10.34 -2.66
CA SER A 42 7.65 10.38 -3.11
C SER A 42 7.76 9.96 -4.57
N PHE A 43 8.66 10.59 -5.32
CA PHE A 43 8.92 10.27 -6.73
C PHE A 43 10.41 10.12 -6.98
N ASP A 44 10.77 9.13 -7.79
CA ASP A 44 12.11 8.95 -8.34
C ASP A 44 12.37 9.90 -9.52
N VAL A 45 11.33 10.21 -10.30
CA VAL A 45 11.32 11.26 -11.33
C VAL A 45 10.37 12.38 -10.87
N PRO A 46 10.86 13.61 -10.70
CA PRO A 46 10.03 14.68 -10.14
C PRO A 46 8.88 15.06 -11.08
N PRO A 47 7.74 15.51 -10.54
CA PRO A 47 6.72 16.19 -11.35
C PRO A 47 7.29 17.40 -12.06
N THR A 48 6.77 17.67 -13.27
CA THR A 48 7.23 18.78 -14.11
C THR A 48 6.06 19.66 -14.52
N ILE A 49 6.38 20.88 -14.99
CA ILE A 49 5.39 21.73 -15.66
C ILE A 49 5.78 21.80 -17.14
N GLU A 50 4.90 21.35 -18.03
CA GLU A 50 5.05 21.47 -19.47
C GLU A 50 3.82 22.18 -20.04
N ASN A 51 4.03 23.24 -20.83
CA ASN A 51 2.95 24.06 -21.42
C ASN A 51 1.91 24.55 -20.40
N GLY A 52 2.34 24.96 -19.20
CA GLY A 52 1.44 25.43 -18.15
C GLY A 52 0.55 24.33 -17.55
N ARG A 53 0.92 23.07 -17.71
CA ARG A 53 0.27 21.92 -17.08
C ARG A 53 1.27 21.16 -16.23
N THR A 54 0.86 20.80 -15.02
CA THR A 54 1.66 19.93 -14.15
C THR A 54 1.47 18.49 -14.59
N LEU A 55 2.58 17.81 -14.89
CA LEU A 55 2.62 16.39 -15.16
C LEU A 55 3.25 15.66 -13.99
N VAL A 56 2.64 14.54 -13.59
CA VAL A 56 3.11 13.70 -12.48
C VAL A 56 3.34 12.26 -12.96
N PRO A 57 4.30 11.53 -12.39
CA PRO A 57 4.47 10.11 -12.68
C PRO A 57 3.19 9.31 -12.36
N PHE A 58 2.60 8.69 -13.38
CA PHE A 58 1.31 8.01 -13.25
C PHE A 58 1.37 6.84 -12.26
N ARG A 59 2.42 6.01 -12.38
CA ARG A 59 2.59 4.80 -11.56
C ARG A 59 2.63 5.11 -10.06
N ALA A 60 3.40 6.11 -9.64
CA ALA A 60 3.54 6.44 -8.23
C ALA A 60 2.20 6.85 -7.58
N ILE A 61 1.39 7.64 -8.31
CA ILE A 61 0.05 8.01 -7.83
C ILE A 61 -0.91 6.82 -7.92
N GLY A 62 -0.88 6.04 -9.00
CA GLY A 62 -1.70 4.86 -9.18
C GLY A 62 -1.47 3.82 -8.08
N GLU A 63 -0.22 3.45 -7.80
CA GLU A 63 0.12 2.48 -6.75
C GLU A 63 -0.29 2.98 -5.37
N ALA A 64 -0.11 4.28 -5.07
CA ALA A 64 -0.60 4.89 -3.84
C ALA A 64 -2.14 4.90 -3.72
N LEU A 65 -2.85 4.76 -4.84
CA LEU A 65 -4.30 4.57 -4.93
C LEU A 65 -4.73 3.09 -4.98
N GLY A 66 -3.78 2.14 -4.89
CA GLY A 66 -4.05 0.70 -5.00
C GLY A 66 -4.32 0.22 -6.43
N VAL A 67 -3.94 1.02 -7.44
CA VAL A 67 -4.10 0.70 -8.86
C VAL A 67 -2.98 -0.24 -9.30
N GLN A 68 -3.33 -1.35 -9.94
CA GLN A 68 -2.36 -2.21 -10.61
C GLN A 68 -1.94 -1.57 -11.94
N VAL A 69 -0.64 -1.40 -12.18
CA VAL A 69 -0.12 -0.68 -13.35
C VAL A 69 0.81 -1.58 -14.19
N HIS A 70 0.40 -1.85 -15.42
CA HIS A 70 1.13 -2.63 -16.42
C HIS A 70 1.57 -1.72 -17.59
N TRP A 71 2.76 -1.99 -18.16
CA TRP A 71 3.24 -1.34 -19.36
C TRP A 71 3.09 -2.27 -20.56
N ASP A 72 2.28 -1.87 -21.54
CA ASP A 72 2.16 -2.55 -22.83
C ASP A 72 3.18 -1.96 -23.80
N ASN A 73 4.31 -2.65 -23.97
CA ASN A 73 5.40 -2.19 -24.81
C ASN A 73 5.05 -2.21 -26.31
N ALA A 74 4.25 -3.18 -26.76
CA ALA A 74 3.88 -3.31 -28.17
C ALA A 74 3.05 -2.11 -28.64
N ASN A 75 2.13 -1.63 -27.78
CA ASN A 75 1.26 -0.50 -28.10
C ASN A 75 1.72 0.83 -27.46
N ARG A 76 2.85 0.83 -26.75
CA ARG A 76 3.42 1.98 -26.03
C ARG A 76 2.38 2.71 -25.16
N ARG A 77 1.69 1.96 -24.30
CA ARG A 77 0.66 2.48 -23.40
C ARG A 77 0.77 1.93 -21.99
N VAL A 78 0.33 2.71 -21.02
CA VAL A 78 0.08 2.23 -19.67
C VAL A 78 -1.32 1.62 -19.62
N ILE A 79 -1.45 0.43 -19.04
CA ILE A 79 -2.72 -0.19 -18.70
C ILE A 79 -2.82 -0.18 -17.17
N ALA A 80 -3.90 0.37 -16.62
CA ALA A 80 -4.09 0.47 -15.18
C ALA A 80 -5.45 -0.09 -14.78
N GLN A 81 -5.51 -0.79 -13.65
CA GLN A 81 -6.74 -1.40 -13.15
C GLN A 81 -6.98 -1.05 -11.69
N LEU A 82 -8.21 -0.60 -11.39
CA LEU A 82 -8.71 -0.37 -10.03
C LEU A 82 -10.09 -1.03 -9.89
N GLY A 83 -10.15 -2.18 -9.23
CA GLY A 83 -11.36 -3.01 -9.22
C GLY A 83 -11.78 -3.40 -10.64
N SER A 84 -12.99 -3.01 -11.04
CA SER A 84 -13.52 -3.20 -12.40
C SER A 84 -13.15 -2.09 -13.38
N SER A 85 -12.53 -0.99 -12.91
CA SER A 85 -12.17 0.12 -13.79
C SER A 85 -10.86 -0.14 -14.52
N ILE A 86 -10.85 0.07 -15.83
CA ILE A 86 -9.70 -0.13 -16.71
C ILE A 86 -9.33 1.20 -17.37
N ILE A 87 -8.04 1.54 -17.30
CA ILE A 87 -7.48 2.73 -17.90
C ILE A 87 -6.44 2.31 -18.94
N GLU A 88 -6.54 2.87 -20.15
CA GLU A 88 -5.53 2.73 -21.19
C GLU A 88 -4.99 4.11 -21.55
N LEU A 89 -3.72 4.34 -21.25
CA LEU A 89 -3.05 5.62 -21.42
C LEU A 89 -1.91 5.49 -22.42
N PRO A 90 -2.17 5.70 -23.72
CA PRO A 90 -1.13 5.71 -24.74
C PRO A 90 -0.22 6.93 -24.58
N VAL A 91 1.08 6.73 -24.79
CA VAL A 91 2.08 7.80 -24.70
C VAL A 91 2.12 8.60 -26.01
N ALA A 92 2.43 9.89 -25.90
CA ALA A 92 2.52 10.85 -27.00
C ALA A 92 1.19 11.07 -27.76
N GLN A 93 0.07 10.66 -27.17
CA GLN A 93 -1.27 10.94 -27.66
C GLN A 93 -2.01 11.85 -26.68
N ARG A 94 -2.96 12.64 -27.20
CA ARG A 94 -3.84 13.50 -26.39
C ARG A 94 -5.13 12.79 -25.96
N SER A 95 -5.24 11.49 -26.18
CA SER A 95 -6.40 10.71 -25.77
C SER A 95 -5.96 9.54 -24.90
N ALA A 96 -6.78 9.25 -23.89
CA ALA A 96 -6.73 8.05 -23.08
C ALA A 96 -8.10 7.35 -23.15
N LYS A 97 -8.19 6.13 -22.63
CA LYS A 97 -9.48 5.48 -22.39
C LYS A 97 -9.66 5.19 -20.91
N VAL A 98 -10.86 5.44 -20.40
CA VAL A 98 -11.30 5.06 -19.06
C VAL A 98 -12.58 4.25 -19.24
N ASN A 99 -12.56 2.98 -18.85
CA ASN A 99 -13.67 2.04 -19.04
C ASN A 99 -14.15 1.98 -20.50
N GLY A 100 -13.20 1.97 -21.44
CA GLY A 100 -13.46 1.99 -22.88
C GLY A 100 -13.88 3.35 -23.45
N GLN A 101 -14.24 4.33 -22.62
CA GLN A 101 -14.63 5.67 -23.06
C GLN A 101 -13.41 6.55 -23.28
N SER A 102 -13.38 7.29 -24.39
CA SER A 102 -12.27 8.19 -24.73
C SER A 102 -12.28 9.43 -23.85
N VAL A 103 -11.12 9.76 -23.28
CA VAL A 103 -10.88 10.94 -22.44
C VAL A 103 -9.77 11.78 -23.07
N GLU A 104 -10.00 13.07 -23.26
CA GLU A 104 -9.01 14.01 -23.79
C GLU A 104 -8.05 14.50 -22.70
N LEU A 105 -6.76 14.56 -23.04
CA LEU A 105 -5.68 15.05 -22.19
C LEU A 105 -5.29 16.48 -22.63
N ASP A 106 -5.23 17.40 -21.67
CA ASP A 106 -4.79 18.79 -21.89
C ASP A 106 -3.40 18.87 -22.59
N VAL A 107 -2.50 17.96 -22.21
CA VAL A 107 -1.21 17.74 -22.89
C VAL A 107 -0.96 16.23 -22.99
N PRO A 108 -0.25 15.74 -24.03
CA PRO A 108 0.02 14.32 -24.16
C PRO A 108 0.73 13.74 -22.94
N ALA A 109 0.47 12.47 -22.62
CA ALA A 109 1.34 11.75 -21.70
C ALA A 109 2.75 11.61 -22.31
N THR A 110 3.79 11.81 -21.50
CA THR A 110 5.19 11.78 -21.97
C THR A 110 6.00 10.75 -21.17
N ILE A 111 7.13 10.31 -21.73
CA ILE A 111 8.10 9.50 -20.98
C ILE A 111 9.29 10.39 -20.64
N ARG A 112 9.64 10.45 -19.36
CA ARG A 112 10.85 11.11 -18.84
C ARG A 112 11.58 10.14 -17.94
N GLN A 113 12.88 9.91 -18.21
CA GLN A 113 13.73 9.04 -17.39
C GLN A 113 13.07 7.66 -17.09
N GLY A 114 12.38 7.09 -18.08
CA GLY A 114 11.69 5.79 -17.93
C GLY A 114 10.40 5.82 -17.11
N ARG A 115 9.83 7.00 -16.83
CA ARG A 115 8.51 7.15 -16.18
C ARG A 115 7.52 7.82 -17.12
N THR A 116 6.29 7.29 -17.14
CA THR A 116 5.17 7.92 -17.85
C THR A 116 4.59 9.02 -16.98
N LEU A 117 4.67 10.25 -17.47
CA LEU A 117 4.14 11.45 -16.86
C LEU A 117 2.82 11.81 -17.53
N VAL A 118 1.79 12.10 -16.74
CA VAL A 118 0.43 12.39 -17.22
C VAL A 118 -0.05 13.72 -16.66
N PRO A 119 -0.89 14.49 -17.38
CA PRO A 119 -1.48 15.71 -16.83
C PRO A 119 -2.24 15.42 -15.55
N LEU A 120 -2.02 16.26 -14.54
CA LEU A 120 -2.64 16.10 -13.24
C LEU A 120 -4.19 16.01 -13.29
N ARG A 121 -4.83 16.73 -14.22
CA ARG A 121 -6.30 16.69 -14.40
C ARG A 121 -6.82 15.30 -14.74
N PHE A 122 -6.00 14.46 -15.37
CA PHE A 122 -6.40 13.11 -15.75
C PHE A 122 -6.84 12.26 -14.55
N PHE A 123 -6.25 12.46 -13.37
CA PHE A 123 -6.66 11.72 -12.18
C PHE A 123 -8.09 12.04 -11.73
N SER A 124 -8.56 13.27 -11.99
CA SER A 124 -9.94 13.65 -11.73
C SER A 124 -10.91 12.89 -12.63
N GLN A 125 -10.57 12.78 -13.91
CA GLN A 125 -11.40 12.08 -14.90
C GLN A 125 -11.33 10.55 -14.76
N ALA A 126 -10.15 10.02 -14.44
CA ALA A 126 -9.91 8.58 -14.36
C ALA A 126 -10.37 7.97 -13.03
N PHE A 127 -10.29 8.72 -11.93
CA PHE A 127 -10.53 8.19 -10.58
C PHE A 127 -11.55 8.99 -9.75
N GLY A 128 -12.22 9.99 -10.34
CA GLY A 128 -13.14 10.86 -9.61
C GLY A 128 -12.47 11.73 -8.53
N ALA A 129 -11.14 11.91 -8.62
CA ALA A 129 -10.39 12.64 -7.62
C ALA A 129 -10.59 14.16 -7.73
N GLY A 130 -10.74 14.83 -6.59
CA GLY A 130 -10.54 16.27 -6.47
C GLY A 130 -9.05 16.61 -6.61
N VAL A 131 -8.74 17.59 -7.45
CA VAL A 131 -7.36 17.98 -7.76
C VAL A 131 -7.21 19.49 -7.56
N HIS A 132 -6.19 19.89 -6.80
CA HIS A 132 -5.88 21.30 -6.52
C HIS A 132 -4.39 21.60 -6.71
N TRP A 133 -4.08 22.80 -7.21
CA TRP A 133 -2.73 23.34 -7.32
C TRP A 133 -2.62 24.61 -6.49
N ASP A 134 -1.70 24.60 -5.52
CA ASP A 134 -1.27 25.77 -4.78
C ASP A 134 0.03 26.31 -5.37
N ASN A 135 -0.04 27.51 -5.93
CA ASN A 135 1.09 28.16 -6.57
C ASN A 135 2.15 28.68 -5.58
N ALA A 136 1.74 29.12 -4.39
CA ALA A 136 2.64 29.68 -3.39
C ALA A 136 3.51 28.58 -2.77
N SER A 137 2.92 27.44 -2.45
CA SER A 137 3.66 26.29 -1.90
C SER A 137 4.18 25.32 -2.96
N ARG A 138 3.81 25.51 -4.23
CA ARG A 138 4.07 24.58 -5.35
C ARG A 138 3.62 23.15 -5.03
N THR A 139 2.42 23.05 -4.46
CA THR A 139 1.85 21.80 -3.98
C THR A 139 0.65 21.40 -4.82
N VAL A 140 0.67 20.17 -5.29
CA VAL A 140 -0.49 19.46 -5.83
C VAL A 140 -1.18 18.73 -4.69
N THR A 141 -2.50 18.85 -4.60
CA THR A 141 -3.32 18.01 -3.72
C THR A 141 -4.27 17.17 -4.57
N ILE A 142 -4.26 15.86 -4.36
CA ILE A 142 -5.18 14.88 -4.93
C ILE A 142 -6.00 14.31 -3.78
N ASN A 143 -7.33 14.40 -3.87
CA ASN A 143 -8.25 13.92 -2.85
C ASN A 143 -9.28 13.00 -3.50
N THR A 144 -9.35 11.73 -3.10
CA THR A 144 -10.29 10.75 -3.67
C THR A 144 -11.62 10.67 -2.91
N GLY A 145 -11.90 11.66 -2.06
CA GLY A 145 -13.02 11.61 -1.12
C GLY A 145 -12.75 10.66 0.05
N PRO A 146 -13.70 10.54 0.99
CA PRO A 146 -13.60 9.57 2.06
C PRO A 146 -13.57 8.15 1.47
N LYS A 147 -12.52 7.39 1.80
CA LYS A 147 -12.52 5.95 1.56
C LYS A 147 -13.68 5.36 2.36
N ALA A 148 -14.53 4.56 1.73
CA ALA A 148 -15.55 3.81 2.45
C ALA A 148 -14.88 3.06 3.62
N ALA A 149 -15.49 3.13 4.80
CA ALA A 149 -14.96 2.45 5.97
C ALA A 149 -14.88 0.96 5.69
N TYR A 150 -13.76 0.35 6.03
CA TYR A 150 -13.66 -1.10 6.03
C TYR A 150 -14.29 -1.62 7.33
N ILE A 151 -15.40 -2.35 7.24
CA ILE A 151 -16.11 -2.87 8.41
C ILE A 151 -15.73 -4.35 8.58
N LEU A 152 -14.79 -4.61 9.49
CA LEU A 152 -14.42 -5.97 9.90
C LEU A 152 -15.31 -6.41 11.07
N GLY A 153 -16.17 -7.39 10.84
CA GLY A 153 -16.97 -8.02 11.89
C GLY A 153 -16.24 -9.20 12.53
N TYR A 154 -16.28 -9.31 13.86
CA TYR A 154 -15.78 -10.49 14.56
C TYR A 154 -16.94 -11.45 14.85
N TYR A 155 -16.90 -12.62 14.21
CA TYR A 155 -17.90 -13.67 14.36
C TYR A 155 -17.52 -14.60 15.50
N TYR A 156 -18.31 -14.62 16.56
CA TYR A 156 -18.21 -15.62 17.61
C TYR A 156 -19.02 -16.87 17.25
N SER A 157 -18.67 -18.05 17.75
CA SER A 157 -19.27 -19.33 17.32
C SER A 157 -20.81 -19.39 17.40
N TYR A 158 -21.44 -18.52 18.18
CA TYR A 158 -22.89 -18.43 18.34
C TYR A 158 -23.54 -17.23 17.62
N SER A 159 -22.80 -16.49 16.79
CA SER A 159 -23.24 -15.23 16.16
C SER A 159 -24.03 -15.41 14.85
N TYR A 160 -24.38 -16.64 14.46
CA TYR A 160 -24.97 -16.92 13.14
C TYR A 160 -26.20 -16.06 12.79
N GLN A 161 -27.14 -15.91 13.73
CA GLN A 161 -28.36 -15.13 13.50
C GLN A 161 -28.10 -13.63 13.37
N ASP A 162 -27.06 -13.11 14.02
CA ASP A 162 -26.64 -11.72 13.86
C ASP A 162 -25.87 -11.51 12.55
N PHE A 163 -25.02 -12.46 12.19
CA PHE A 163 -24.33 -12.48 10.91
C PHE A 163 -25.33 -12.43 9.73
N LEU A 164 -26.36 -13.28 9.72
CA LEU A 164 -27.37 -13.28 8.66
C LEU A 164 -28.08 -11.93 8.46
N LYS A 165 -28.26 -11.16 9.55
CA LYS A 165 -28.90 -9.85 9.47
C LYS A 165 -27.99 -8.77 8.91
N ASN A 166 -26.68 -8.92 9.08
CA ASN A 166 -25.74 -7.82 8.94
C ASN A 166 -24.63 -8.03 7.89
N TYR A 167 -24.42 -9.26 7.40
CA TYR A 167 -23.25 -9.58 6.57
C TYR A 167 -23.11 -8.70 5.32
N HIS A 168 -24.22 -8.31 4.67
CA HIS A 168 -24.22 -7.38 3.54
C HIS A 168 -23.66 -5.98 3.85
N SER A 169 -23.60 -5.59 5.12
CA SER A 169 -23.02 -4.32 5.56
C SER A 169 -21.56 -4.43 5.94
N LEU A 170 -20.98 -5.64 5.95
CA LEU A 170 -19.59 -5.87 6.30
C LEU A 170 -18.70 -5.77 5.07
N SER A 171 -17.44 -5.39 5.28
CA SER A 171 -16.37 -5.54 4.28
C SER A 171 -15.64 -6.86 4.46
N GLY A 172 -15.55 -7.34 5.70
CA GLY A 172 -15.09 -8.68 6.01
C GLY A 172 -15.61 -9.20 7.35
N VAL A 173 -15.47 -10.50 7.55
CA VAL A 173 -15.84 -11.22 8.77
C VAL A 173 -14.71 -12.15 9.19
N ALA A 174 -14.32 -12.08 10.47
CA ALA A 174 -13.29 -12.94 11.05
C ALA A 174 -13.92 -13.95 12.02
N THR A 175 -13.83 -15.24 11.71
CA THR A 175 -14.53 -16.30 12.43
C THR A 175 -13.68 -16.91 13.54
N LYS A 176 -13.99 -16.60 14.80
CA LYS A 176 -13.26 -17.06 15.99
C LYS A 176 -13.49 -18.54 16.28
N TRP A 177 -12.92 -19.40 15.44
CA TRP A 177 -13.14 -20.84 15.46
C TRP A 177 -11.86 -21.65 15.69
N TYR A 178 -10.69 -21.02 15.57
CA TYR A 178 -9.40 -21.72 15.61
C TYR A 178 -8.50 -21.20 16.74
N THR A 179 -7.69 -22.09 17.29
CA THR A 179 -6.69 -21.86 18.35
C THR A 179 -5.52 -22.83 18.16
N LEU A 180 -4.54 -22.79 19.07
CA LEU A 180 -3.48 -23.79 19.16
C LEU A 180 -3.84 -24.93 20.12
N ASP A 181 -3.51 -26.16 19.74
CA ASP A 181 -3.48 -27.31 20.64
C ASP A 181 -2.23 -27.28 21.55
N ASP A 182 -1.92 -28.36 22.25
CA ASP A 182 -0.77 -28.42 23.18
C ASP A 182 0.56 -28.63 22.44
N ASP A 183 0.53 -29.12 21.20
CA ASP A 183 1.70 -29.25 20.32
C ASP A 183 1.94 -27.98 19.47
N ALA A 184 1.15 -26.94 19.74
CA ALA A 184 1.14 -25.67 19.02
C ALA A 184 0.74 -25.78 17.54
N ARG A 185 -0.10 -26.77 17.23
CA ARG A 185 -0.73 -26.96 15.92
C ARG A 185 -2.13 -26.36 15.89
N LEU A 186 -2.61 -26.09 14.68
CA LEU A 186 -3.93 -25.51 14.48
C LEU A 186 -5.02 -26.49 14.91
N THR A 187 -5.96 -26.04 15.75
CA THR A 187 -7.13 -26.81 16.15
C THR A 187 -8.37 -25.93 16.26
N TRP A 188 -9.54 -26.55 16.14
CA TRP A 188 -10.85 -25.95 16.40
C TRP A 188 -11.61 -26.70 17.51
N GLN A 189 -10.90 -27.57 18.24
CA GLN A 189 -11.48 -28.42 19.27
C GLN A 189 -11.29 -27.83 20.69
N ALA A 190 -11.62 -26.55 20.86
CA ALA A 190 -11.47 -25.84 22.12
C ALA A 190 -12.81 -25.26 22.62
N GLY A 191 -13.87 -26.09 22.57
CA GLY A 191 -15.23 -25.68 22.95
C GLY A 191 -15.35 -25.10 24.37
N ARG A 192 -14.51 -25.52 25.32
CA ARG A 192 -14.46 -24.91 26.68
C ARG A 192 -14.01 -23.46 26.68
N ARG A 193 -13.27 -23.02 25.66
CA ARG A 193 -12.86 -21.64 25.43
C ARG A 193 -13.83 -20.90 24.49
N GLY A 194 -14.93 -21.55 24.08
CA GLY A 194 -15.85 -21.02 23.07
C GLY A 194 -15.25 -20.95 21.67
N ILE A 195 -14.18 -21.71 21.40
CA ILE A 195 -13.48 -21.72 20.12
C ILE A 195 -13.78 -23.04 19.42
N PHE A 196 -14.70 -22.99 18.47
CA PHE A 196 -15.08 -24.10 17.61
C PHE A 196 -15.85 -23.60 16.39
N ALA A 197 -15.73 -24.31 15.27
CA ALA A 197 -16.60 -24.11 14.12
C ALA A 197 -17.99 -24.73 14.42
N PRO A 198 -19.09 -23.96 14.35
CA PRO A 198 -20.44 -24.49 14.60
C PRO A 198 -20.91 -25.42 13.47
N GLU A 199 -22.00 -26.17 13.70
CA GLU A 199 -22.66 -26.91 12.63
C GLU A 199 -23.13 -25.95 11.52
N GLY A 200 -22.92 -26.32 10.26
CA GLY A 200 -23.26 -25.47 9.11
C GLY A 200 -22.32 -24.28 8.88
N TYR A 201 -21.16 -24.23 9.54
CA TYR A 201 -20.20 -23.11 9.43
C TYR A 201 -19.83 -22.73 7.98
N GLN A 202 -19.88 -23.69 7.04
CA GLN A 202 -19.58 -23.44 5.63
C GLN A 202 -20.50 -22.40 5.01
N GLU A 203 -21.74 -22.29 5.49
CA GLU A 203 -22.70 -21.31 4.98
C GLU A 203 -22.24 -19.87 5.25
N VAL A 204 -21.56 -19.61 6.37
CA VAL A 204 -20.99 -18.29 6.67
C VAL A 204 -19.96 -17.88 5.62
N ILE A 205 -19.12 -18.83 5.19
CA ILE A 205 -18.10 -18.59 4.15
C ILE A 205 -18.78 -18.35 2.81
N GLN A 206 -19.72 -19.21 2.43
CA GLN A 206 -20.46 -19.13 1.15
C GLN A 206 -21.27 -17.84 1.02
N LEU A 207 -21.99 -17.44 2.08
CA LEU A 207 -22.75 -16.20 2.08
C LEU A 207 -21.85 -14.98 1.99
N SER A 208 -20.70 -15.01 2.69
CA SER A 208 -19.70 -13.94 2.62
C SER A 208 -19.20 -13.77 1.19
N ASP A 209 -18.76 -14.86 0.55
CA ASP A 209 -18.27 -14.85 -0.84
C ASP A 209 -19.35 -14.33 -1.81
N SER A 210 -20.59 -14.78 -1.66
CA SER A 210 -21.71 -14.36 -2.53
C SER A 210 -22.04 -12.87 -2.41
N ALA A 211 -21.74 -12.26 -1.26
CA ALA A 211 -21.96 -10.84 -0.99
C ALA A 211 -20.71 -9.98 -1.20
N GLY A 212 -19.58 -10.57 -1.63
CA GLY A 212 -18.32 -9.84 -1.76
C GLY A 212 -17.71 -9.43 -0.42
N VAL A 213 -18.05 -10.14 0.66
CA VAL A 213 -17.53 -9.93 2.01
C VAL A 213 -16.34 -10.86 2.22
N GLU A 214 -15.21 -10.31 2.65
CA GLU A 214 -14.00 -11.11 2.87
C GLU A 214 -14.16 -12.00 4.12
N SER A 215 -13.99 -13.31 3.97
CA SER A 215 -14.04 -14.25 5.07
C SER A 215 -12.62 -14.58 5.59
N TYR A 216 -12.38 -14.43 6.89
CA TYR A 216 -11.11 -14.71 7.54
C TYR A 216 -11.23 -15.82 8.57
N ALA A 217 -10.40 -16.86 8.47
CA ALA A 217 -10.23 -17.82 9.54
C ALA A 217 -9.50 -17.12 10.71
N LEU A 218 -10.19 -16.87 11.82
CA LEU A 218 -9.55 -16.23 12.98
C LEU A 218 -8.89 -17.28 13.87
N LEU A 219 -7.58 -17.12 14.04
CA LEU A 219 -6.75 -17.91 14.94
C LEU A 219 -6.49 -17.12 16.22
N PHE A 220 -7.18 -17.49 17.30
CA PHE A 220 -7.07 -16.84 18.60
C PHE A 220 -6.23 -17.68 19.55
N GLU A 221 -5.23 -17.08 20.18
CA GLU A 221 -4.53 -17.70 21.31
C GLU A 221 -4.06 -16.62 22.29
N ASN A 222 -4.28 -16.84 23.58
CA ASN A 222 -3.91 -15.92 24.66
C ASN A 222 -3.12 -16.58 25.79
N ASN A 223 -2.71 -17.84 25.61
CA ASN A 223 -1.78 -18.54 26.48
C ASN A 223 -0.33 -18.22 26.07
N ALA A 224 0.36 -17.45 26.91
CA ALA A 224 1.74 -17.02 26.66
C ALA A 224 2.75 -18.17 26.51
N ASP A 225 2.55 -19.32 27.18
CA ASP A 225 3.43 -20.49 27.04
C ASP A 225 3.23 -21.17 25.68
N LYS A 226 1.98 -21.31 25.23
CA LYS A 226 1.68 -21.85 23.89
C LYS A 226 2.25 -20.97 22.79
N LEU A 227 2.05 -19.66 22.93
CA LEU A 227 2.59 -18.67 21.99
C LEU A 227 4.11 -18.69 21.97
N HIS A 228 4.76 -18.69 23.13
CA HIS A 228 6.20 -18.84 23.19
C HIS A 228 6.67 -20.13 22.50
N GLY A 229 6.00 -21.26 22.79
CA GLY A 229 6.33 -22.56 22.23
C GLY A 229 6.29 -22.62 20.71
N VAL A 230 5.35 -21.93 20.05
CA VAL A 230 5.36 -21.82 18.57
C VAL A 230 6.32 -20.75 18.08
N LEU A 231 6.38 -19.58 18.73
CA LEU A 231 7.19 -18.47 18.26
C LEU A 231 8.69 -18.72 18.40
N SER A 232 9.13 -19.50 19.38
CA SER A 232 10.55 -19.80 19.62
C SER A 232 11.10 -20.94 18.76
N ASP A 233 10.25 -21.65 18.01
CA ASP A 233 10.62 -22.86 17.26
C ASP A 233 10.30 -22.69 15.76
N PRO A 234 11.33 -22.51 14.90
CA PRO A 234 11.14 -22.34 13.45
C PRO A 234 10.40 -23.49 12.76
N THR A 235 10.55 -24.72 13.26
CA THR A 235 9.83 -25.88 12.70
C THR A 235 8.34 -25.79 13.04
N LYS A 236 8.00 -25.40 14.27
CA LYS A 236 6.59 -25.19 14.64
C LYS A 236 5.97 -23.98 13.94
N GLN A 237 6.73 -22.91 13.72
CA GLN A 237 6.29 -21.79 12.88
C GLN A 237 5.93 -22.24 11.47
N GLN A 238 6.77 -23.07 10.84
CA GLN A 238 6.52 -23.61 9.50
C GLN A 238 5.30 -24.53 9.47
N LEU A 239 5.17 -25.43 10.45
CA LEU A 239 4.01 -26.33 10.54
C LEU A 239 2.71 -25.56 10.74
N LEU A 240 2.70 -24.55 11.63
CA LEU A 240 1.51 -23.72 11.83
C LEU A 240 1.19 -22.90 10.59
N CYS A 241 2.19 -22.34 9.89
CA CYS A 241 1.96 -21.69 8.60
C CYS A 241 1.29 -22.65 7.62
N GLN A 242 1.78 -23.89 7.50
CA GLN A 242 1.21 -24.87 6.60
C GLN A 242 -0.23 -25.22 6.99
N ASP A 243 -0.52 -25.44 8.28
CA ASP A 243 -1.88 -25.74 8.75
C ASP A 243 -2.86 -24.62 8.39
N ILE A 244 -2.43 -23.36 8.53
CA ILE A 244 -3.23 -22.19 8.18
C ILE A 244 -3.51 -22.16 6.67
N ILE A 245 -2.48 -22.37 5.84
CA ILE A 245 -2.62 -22.40 4.38
C ILE A 245 -3.57 -23.53 3.94
N ASP A 246 -3.38 -24.73 4.48
CA ASP A 246 -4.22 -25.88 4.17
C ASP A 246 -5.69 -25.60 4.55
N LEU A 247 -5.93 -25.00 5.72
CA LEU A 247 -7.26 -24.62 6.17
C LEU A 247 -7.92 -23.61 5.23
N ILE A 248 -7.27 -22.46 4.97
CA ILE A 248 -7.89 -21.37 4.19
C ILE A 248 -8.15 -21.79 2.75
N ASN A 249 -7.30 -22.64 2.18
CA ASN A 249 -7.49 -23.17 0.84
C ASN A 249 -8.59 -24.24 0.78
N LYS A 250 -8.62 -25.15 1.76
CA LYS A 250 -9.64 -26.21 1.83
C LYS A 250 -11.04 -25.64 2.02
N GLU A 251 -11.21 -24.70 2.94
CA GLU A 251 -12.52 -24.18 3.32
C GLU A 251 -12.96 -22.97 2.46
N GLY A 252 -12.05 -22.42 1.65
CA GLY A 252 -12.37 -21.32 0.73
C GLY A 252 -12.33 -19.92 1.35
N PHE A 253 -11.68 -19.73 2.50
CA PHE A 253 -11.55 -18.41 3.11
C PHE A 253 -10.82 -17.41 2.19
N SER A 254 -11.18 -16.14 2.30
CA SER A 254 -10.42 -15.03 1.69
C SER A 254 -9.03 -14.85 2.32
N GLY A 255 -8.87 -15.26 3.59
CA GLY A 255 -7.62 -15.10 4.32
C GLY A 255 -7.64 -15.66 5.75
N VAL A 256 -6.65 -15.24 6.53
CA VAL A 256 -6.51 -15.54 7.96
C VAL A 256 -6.48 -14.26 8.78
N ASN A 257 -7.11 -14.25 9.95
CA ASN A 257 -6.94 -13.22 10.96
C ASN A 257 -6.13 -13.78 12.14
N LEU A 258 -4.96 -13.22 12.43
CA LEU A 258 -4.14 -13.65 13.55
C LEU A 258 -4.46 -12.79 14.78
N ASP A 259 -4.90 -13.45 15.86
CA ASP A 259 -5.30 -12.83 17.12
C ASP A 259 -4.51 -13.47 18.28
N PHE A 260 -3.20 -13.20 18.28
CA PHE A 260 -2.28 -13.65 19.32
C PHE A 260 -2.17 -12.58 20.41
N GLU A 261 -2.74 -12.87 21.57
CA GLU A 261 -2.74 -11.99 22.74
C GLU A 261 -1.79 -12.49 23.82
N MET A 262 -1.38 -11.62 24.76
CA MET A 262 -0.47 -11.98 25.85
C MET A 262 0.92 -12.47 25.40
N VAL A 263 1.35 -12.13 24.18
CA VAL A 263 2.70 -12.44 23.70
C VAL A 263 3.73 -11.78 24.61
N ARG A 264 4.71 -12.56 25.09
CA ARG A 264 5.77 -12.03 25.96
C ARG A 264 6.55 -10.98 25.21
N GLU A 265 6.97 -9.92 25.92
CA GLU A 265 7.77 -8.86 25.30
C GLU A 265 9.03 -9.41 24.60
N ALA A 266 9.68 -10.42 25.20
CA ALA A 266 10.85 -11.08 24.64
C ALA A 266 10.58 -11.84 23.34
N ASP A 267 9.33 -12.27 23.10
CA ASP A 267 8.93 -13.00 21.90
C ASP A 267 8.52 -12.05 20.75
N GLY A 268 8.50 -10.73 20.97
CA GLY A 268 8.09 -9.74 19.96
C GLY A 268 8.84 -9.82 18.62
N PRO A 269 10.19 -9.93 18.60
CA PRO A 269 10.93 -10.15 17.35
C PRO A 269 10.53 -11.46 16.65
N ALA A 270 10.26 -12.52 17.41
CA ALA A 270 9.84 -13.80 16.86
C ALA A 270 8.39 -13.75 16.31
N LEU A 271 7.48 -13.04 16.98
CA LEU A 271 6.14 -12.73 16.47
C LEU A 271 6.22 -11.98 15.13
N THR A 272 7.08 -10.97 15.05
CA THR A 272 7.26 -10.18 13.82
C THR A 272 7.76 -11.06 12.67
N ALA A 273 8.78 -11.89 12.93
CA ALA A 273 9.32 -12.82 11.94
C ALA A 273 8.27 -13.85 11.47
N PHE A 274 7.49 -14.40 12.41
CA PHE A 274 6.40 -15.33 12.09
C PHE A 274 5.33 -14.67 11.22
N VAL A 275 4.90 -13.45 11.57
CA VAL A 275 3.90 -12.70 10.79
C VAL A 275 4.40 -12.37 9.39
N GLU A 276 5.67 -12.00 9.23
CA GLU A 276 6.27 -11.78 7.91
C GLU A 276 6.34 -13.07 7.07
N GLN A 277 6.64 -14.21 7.71
CA GLN A 277 6.61 -15.51 7.04
C GLN A 277 5.20 -15.89 6.62
N LEU A 278 4.23 -15.76 7.53
CA LEU A 278 2.83 -16.06 7.28
C LEU A 278 2.27 -15.17 6.16
N ALA A 279 2.57 -13.87 6.17
CA ALA A 279 2.16 -12.94 5.11
C ALA A 279 2.64 -13.42 3.74
N LYS A 280 3.93 -13.77 3.60
CA LYS A 280 4.48 -14.29 2.35
C LYS A 280 3.77 -15.56 1.88
N ALA A 281 3.50 -16.49 2.79
CA ALA A 281 2.83 -17.75 2.46
C ALA A 281 1.38 -17.51 2.02
N VAL A 282 0.63 -16.69 2.76
CA VAL A 282 -0.78 -16.37 2.49
C VAL A 282 -0.91 -15.57 1.18
N HIS A 283 -0.03 -14.60 0.93
CA HIS A 283 -0.02 -13.82 -0.31
C HIS A 283 0.37 -14.65 -1.54
N ALA A 284 1.22 -15.66 -1.39
CA ALA A 284 1.58 -16.58 -2.48
C ALA A 284 0.37 -17.38 -2.99
N GLU A 285 -0.60 -17.63 -2.12
CA GLU A 285 -1.89 -18.28 -2.44
C GLU A 285 -2.96 -17.29 -2.94
N GLY A 286 -2.61 -16.00 -3.10
CA GLY A 286 -3.57 -14.94 -3.44
C GLY A 286 -4.57 -14.63 -2.33
N LYS A 287 -4.28 -15.03 -1.08
CA LYS A 287 -5.11 -14.82 0.11
C LYS A 287 -4.63 -13.59 0.89
N LYS A 288 -5.36 -13.21 1.94
CA LYS A 288 -5.07 -12.02 2.75
C LYS A 288 -4.71 -12.34 4.20
N LEU A 289 -3.87 -11.49 4.79
CA LEU A 289 -3.53 -11.52 6.21
C LEU A 289 -4.13 -10.31 6.93
N ALA A 290 -5.01 -10.58 7.90
CA ALA A 290 -5.48 -9.59 8.85
C ALA A 290 -4.86 -9.85 10.23
N LEU A 291 -4.65 -8.79 11.02
CA LEU A 291 -4.13 -8.89 12.39
C LEU A 291 -5.07 -8.22 13.37
N SER A 292 -5.30 -8.88 14.50
CA SER A 292 -5.93 -8.31 15.69
C SER A 292 -4.82 -8.02 16.69
N LEU A 293 -4.54 -6.74 16.93
CA LEU A 293 -3.43 -6.31 17.77
C LEU A 293 -3.96 -5.57 19.01
N PRO A 294 -3.43 -5.84 20.20
CA PRO A 294 -3.82 -5.09 21.39
C PRO A 294 -3.34 -3.65 21.29
N ALA A 295 -4.04 -2.71 21.93
CA ALA A 295 -3.59 -1.32 22.03
C ALA A 295 -2.26 -1.21 22.78
N ARG A 296 -1.24 -0.60 22.16
CA ARG A 296 0.08 -0.41 22.80
C ARG A 296 -0.02 0.53 24.00
N THR A 297 0.58 0.11 25.10
CA THR A 297 0.82 0.93 26.28
C THR A 297 2.33 1.07 26.53
N VAL A 298 2.71 1.94 27.46
CA VAL A 298 4.13 2.22 27.77
C VAL A 298 4.86 1.03 28.39
N ASN A 299 4.14 0.08 29.02
CA ASN A 299 4.72 -1.05 29.76
C ASN A 299 3.99 -2.38 29.46
N GLY A 300 4.69 -3.50 29.69
CA GLY A 300 4.10 -4.84 29.66
C GLY A 300 4.05 -5.51 28.27
N TRP A 301 3.33 -6.62 28.20
CA TRP A 301 3.25 -7.53 27.04
C TRP A 301 2.84 -6.84 25.73
N HIS A 302 2.10 -5.74 25.80
CA HIS A 302 1.76 -4.87 24.67
C HIS A 302 2.98 -4.38 23.87
N ARG A 303 4.19 -4.40 24.43
CA ARG A 303 5.42 -4.03 23.73
C ARG A 303 5.93 -5.08 22.74
N ALA A 304 5.41 -6.30 22.76
CA ALA A 304 5.74 -7.34 21.80
C ALA A 304 5.30 -7.00 20.36
N TYR A 305 4.36 -6.07 20.19
CA TYR A 305 3.72 -5.79 18.90
C TYR A 305 4.33 -4.57 18.22
N ASP A 306 5.25 -4.80 17.27
CA ASP A 306 5.77 -3.74 16.40
C ASP A 306 4.75 -3.39 15.32
N TYR A 307 3.91 -2.39 15.59
CA TYR A 307 2.88 -1.94 14.64
C TYR A 307 3.43 -1.56 13.26
N ALA A 308 4.65 -1.02 13.17
CA ALA A 308 5.20 -0.59 11.89
C ALA A 308 5.60 -1.79 11.03
N ALA A 309 6.25 -2.78 11.64
CA ALA A 309 6.64 -4.02 10.95
C ALA A 309 5.41 -4.88 10.63
N LEU A 310 4.55 -5.12 11.63
CA LEU A 310 3.33 -5.93 11.49
C LEU A 310 2.36 -5.32 10.47
N GLY A 311 2.15 -4.00 10.52
CA GLY A 311 1.27 -3.30 9.57
C GLY A 311 1.81 -3.23 8.15
N LYS A 312 3.13 -3.44 7.94
CA LYS A 312 3.72 -3.57 6.60
C LYS A 312 3.48 -4.96 6.00
N ALA A 313 3.39 -5.99 6.84
CA ALA A 313 3.18 -7.37 6.43
C ALA A 313 1.70 -7.69 6.18
N ALA A 314 0.78 -7.08 6.94
CA ALA A 314 -0.65 -7.37 6.88
C ALA A 314 -1.42 -6.50 5.86
N ASP A 315 -2.49 -7.06 5.30
CA ASP A 315 -3.46 -6.33 4.48
C ASP A 315 -4.38 -5.46 5.35
N GLN A 316 -4.66 -5.91 6.57
CA GLN A 316 -5.52 -5.23 7.53
C GLN A 316 -5.00 -5.39 8.95
N VAL A 317 -5.14 -4.33 9.75
CA VAL A 317 -4.82 -4.34 11.17
C VAL A 317 -5.97 -3.72 11.93
N ALA A 318 -6.54 -4.48 12.87
CA ALA A 318 -7.51 -4.01 13.84
C ALA A 318 -6.81 -3.81 15.18
N ILE A 319 -6.83 -2.59 15.70
CA ILE A 319 -6.31 -2.28 17.03
C ILE A 319 -7.45 -2.44 18.05
N MET A 320 -7.28 -3.38 18.97
CA MET A 320 -8.24 -3.72 20.02
C MET A 320 -8.13 -2.74 21.19
N ALA A 321 -8.56 -1.49 20.94
CA ALA A 321 -8.53 -0.39 21.91
C ALA A 321 -9.81 -0.32 22.77
N TYR A 322 -10.19 -1.46 23.34
CA TYR A 322 -11.31 -1.62 24.28
C TYR A 322 -10.83 -2.37 25.53
N ASP A 323 -11.73 -2.71 26.45
CA ASP A 323 -11.44 -3.39 27.73
C ASP A 323 -10.53 -2.65 28.72
N ARG A 324 -10.40 -1.32 28.57
CA ARG A 324 -9.84 -0.49 29.64
C ARG A 324 -10.91 -0.27 30.73
N SER A 325 -10.79 -1.01 31.83
CA SER A 325 -11.43 -0.66 33.10
C SER A 325 -10.64 0.42 33.86
#